data_AF-A0AAW9KKU9-F1
#
_entry.id   AF-A0AAW9KKU9-F1
#
_cell.length_a   1.000
_cell.length_b   1.000
_cell.length_c   1.000
_cell.angle_alpha   90.00
_cell.angle_beta   90.00
_cell.angle_gamma   90.00
#
_symmetry.space_group_name_H-M   'P 1'
#
loop_
_entity.id
_entity.type
_entity.pdbx_description
1 polymer ?
#
loop_
_entity_poly.entity_id
_entity_poly.type
_entity_poly.pdbx_seq_one_letter_code
_entity_poly.pdbx_strand_id
1 'polypeptide(L)'
;MEKLMKFMEEKMMPPMARMSEQKHLRAIREGLISTLSLILVGAFFLLIINIPIPAWKEFIAPHAGNIVLPFRITMGLMSLYASYGMGYALAKSYKLDGISGGVLSMAALLSLNIPLNVTDKATDTALG
;
A
#
# COMPACT_ATOMS: atom_id res chain seq x y z
N MET A 1 13.72 -34.60 13.99
CA MET A 1 12.76 -33.54 13.60
C MET A 1 11.93 -33.02 14.77
N GLU A 2 11.55 -33.87 15.74
CA GLU A 2 10.75 -33.45 16.89
C GLU A 2 11.42 -32.42 17.82
N LYS A 3 12.75 -32.51 18.04
CA LYS A 3 13.49 -31.50 18.83
C LYS A 3 13.52 -30.11 18.18
N LEU A 4 13.56 -30.05 16.85
CA LEU A 4 13.54 -28.79 16.11
C LEU A 4 12.14 -28.16 16.17
N MET A 5 11.10 -28.98 16.00
CA MET A 5 9.69 -28.56 16.16
C MET A 5 9.43 -28.02 17.57
N LYS A 6 9.84 -28.76 18.63
CA LYS A 6 9.73 -28.28 20.02
C LYS A 6 10.51 -27.00 20.27
N PHE A 7 11.70 -26.85 19.72
CA PHE A 7 12.48 -25.61 19.84
C PHE A 7 11.78 -24.42 19.15
N MET A 8 11.20 -24.65 17.97
CA MET A 8 10.40 -23.63 17.29
C MET A 8 9.14 -23.26 18.08
N GLU A 9 8.46 -24.24 18.66
CA GLU A 9 7.21 -24.06 19.39
C GLU A 9 7.43 -23.38 20.75
N GLU A 10 8.42 -23.79 21.52
CA GLU A 10 8.68 -23.28 22.87
C GLU A 10 9.52 -22.00 22.87
N LYS A 11 10.45 -21.83 21.91
CA LYS A 11 11.41 -20.72 21.92
C LYS A 11 11.20 -19.69 20.82
N MET A 12 10.72 -20.07 19.62
CA MET A 12 10.54 -19.11 18.51
C MET A 12 9.13 -18.56 18.41
N MET A 13 8.09 -19.40 18.61
CA MET A 13 6.70 -18.95 18.52
C MET A 13 6.34 -17.88 19.55
N PRO A 14 6.65 -17.99 20.86
CA PRO A 14 6.30 -16.95 21.82
C PRO A 14 6.86 -15.55 21.50
N PRO A 15 8.15 -15.37 21.15
CA PRO A 15 8.66 -14.06 20.75
C PRO A 15 8.08 -13.57 19.41
N MET A 16 7.84 -14.45 18.43
CA MET A 16 7.18 -14.05 17.17
C MET A 16 5.72 -13.64 17.37
N ALA A 17 4.98 -14.33 18.24
CA ALA A 17 3.61 -13.96 18.60
C ALA A 17 3.59 -12.59 19.28
N ARG A 18 4.48 -12.34 20.25
CA ARG A 18 4.61 -11.04 20.92
C ARG A 18 5.00 -9.92 19.96
N MET A 19 5.87 -10.20 18.98
CA MET A 19 6.24 -9.24 17.94
C MET A 19 5.04 -8.92 17.04
N SER A 20 4.26 -9.93 16.65
CA SER A 20 3.05 -9.74 15.84
C SER A 20 1.93 -9.00 16.59
N GLU A 21 1.87 -9.12 17.92
CA GLU A 21 0.86 -8.45 18.75
C GLU A 21 1.17 -6.98 19.06
N GLN A 22 2.36 -6.49 18.71
CA GLN A 22 2.71 -5.08 18.91
C GLN A 22 1.75 -4.17 18.14
N LYS A 23 1.16 -3.20 18.85
CA LYS A 23 0.16 -2.26 18.30
C LYS A 23 0.60 -1.56 17.01
N HIS A 24 1.88 -1.23 16.87
CA HIS A 24 2.42 -0.57 15.67
C HIS A 24 2.53 -1.54 14.48
N LEU A 25 3.08 -2.74 14.69
CA LEU A 25 3.17 -3.77 13.65
C LEU A 25 1.79 -4.24 13.21
N ARG A 26 0.87 -4.37 14.17
CA ARG A 26 -0.54 -4.67 13.90
C ARG A 26 -1.20 -3.55 13.09
N ALA A 27 -0.99 -2.28 13.44
CA ALA A 27 -1.53 -1.15 12.69
C ALA A 27 -1.00 -1.09 11.26
N ILE A 28 0.30 -1.37 11.04
CA ILE A 28 0.88 -1.46 9.69
C ILE A 28 0.20 -2.57 8.89
N ARG A 29 0.03 -3.75 9.50
CA ARG A 29 -0.62 -4.90 8.87
C ARG A 29 -2.07 -4.60 8.51
N GLU A 30 -2.85 -4.10 9.45
CA GLU A 30 -4.26 -3.74 9.23
C GLU A 30 -4.40 -2.63 8.18
N GLY A 31 -3.52 -1.63 8.24
CA GLY A 31 -3.46 -0.56 7.24
C GLY A 31 -3.16 -1.07 5.84
N LEU A 32 -2.21 -2.00 5.69
CA LEU A 32 -1.91 -2.61 4.40
C LEU A 32 -3.01 -3.56 3.91
N ILE A 33 -3.66 -4.30 4.81
CA ILE A 33 -4.80 -5.17 4.44
C ILE A 33 -5.94 -4.34 3.85
N SER A 34 -6.12 -3.10 4.30
CA SER A 34 -7.14 -2.20 3.73
C SER A 34 -6.93 -1.90 2.23
N THR A 35 -5.69 -1.91 1.75
CA THR A 35 -5.38 -1.63 0.33
C THR A 35 -5.50 -2.87 -0.57
N LEU A 36 -5.56 -4.08 0.00
CA LEU A 36 -5.67 -5.32 -0.78
C LEU A 36 -6.90 -5.32 -1.69
N SER A 37 -8.04 -4.81 -1.22
CA SER A 37 -9.26 -4.72 -2.03
C SER A 37 -9.06 -3.84 -3.27
N LEU A 38 -8.35 -2.71 -3.12
CA LEU A 38 -8.03 -1.82 -4.23
C LEU A 38 -7.04 -2.49 -5.20
N ILE A 39 -6.04 -3.20 -4.68
CA ILE A 39 -5.06 -3.95 -5.48
C ILE A 39 -5.76 -5.04 -6.31
N LEU A 40 -6.71 -5.77 -5.71
CA LEU A 40 -7.48 -6.80 -6.41
C LEU A 40 -8.28 -6.22 -7.57
N VAL A 41 -8.91 -5.05 -7.38
CA VAL A 41 -9.62 -4.35 -8.46
C VAL A 41 -8.65 -3.95 -9.58
N GLY A 42 -7.51 -3.33 -9.25
CA GLY A 42 -6.51 -2.94 -10.26
C GLY A 42 -5.96 -4.13 -11.04
N ALA A 43 -5.66 -5.23 -10.34
CA ALA A 43 -5.15 -6.46 -10.94
C ALA A 43 -6.15 -7.08 -11.92
N PHE A 44 -7.45 -7.04 -11.62
CA PHE A 44 -8.49 -7.54 -12.52
C PHE A 44 -8.46 -6.84 -13.88
N PHE A 45 -8.34 -5.51 -13.90
CA PHE A 45 -8.22 -4.75 -15.15
C PHE A 45 -6.92 -5.06 -15.92
N LEU A 46 -5.81 -5.27 -15.20
CA LEU A 46 -4.55 -5.65 -15.82
C LEU A 46 -4.61 -7.04 -16.48
N LEU A 47 -5.28 -8.00 -15.83
CA LEU A 47 -5.47 -9.35 -16.34
C LEU A 47 -6.26 -9.35 -17.66
N ILE A 48 -7.31 -8.52 -17.75
CA ILE A 48 -8.12 -8.37 -18.97
C ILE A 48 -7.26 -7.89 -20.15
N ILE A 49 -6.29 -7.00 -19.92
CA ILE A 49 -5.40 -6.51 -20.99
C ILE A 49 -4.37 -7.57 -21.39
N ASN A 50 -3.87 -8.35 -20.43
CA ASN A 50 -2.76 -9.29 -20.64
C ASN A 50 -3.19 -10.72 -20.97
N ILE A 51 -4.39 -10.92 -21.55
CA ILE A 51 -4.79 -12.24 -22.02
C ILE A 51 -3.93 -12.62 -23.25
N PRO A 52 -3.24 -13.78 -23.25
CA PRO A 52 -2.31 -14.17 -24.32
C PRO A 52 -3.06 -14.75 -25.54
N ILE A 53 -4.04 -14.02 -26.06
CA ILE A 53 -4.82 -14.39 -27.26
C ILE A 53 -4.59 -13.31 -28.34
N PRO A 54 -4.08 -13.66 -29.53
CA PRO A 54 -3.79 -12.69 -30.59
C PRO A 54 -5.00 -11.83 -31.01
N ALA A 55 -6.15 -12.47 -31.25
CA ALA A 55 -7.40 -11.78 -31.64
C ALA A 55 -7.91 -10.81 -30.55
N TRP A 56 -7.65 -11.13 -29.28
CA TRP A 56 -8.04 -10.29 -28.15
C TRP A 56 -7.19 -9.03 -28.06
N LYS A 57 -5.88 -9.15 -28.35
CA LYS A 57 -4.95 -8.01 -28.34
C LYS A 57 -5.30 -6.97 -29.40
N GLU A 58 -5.67 -7.39 -30.61
CA GLU A 58 -6.10 -6.47 -31.67
C GLU A 58 -7.44 -5.79 -31.34
N PHE A 59 -8.37 -6.51 -30.72
CA PHE A 59 -9.67 -5.94 -30.30
C PHE A 59 -9.53 -4.91 -29.16
N ILE A 60 -8.62 -5.16 -28.21
CA ILE A 60 -8.37 -4.28 -27.07
C ILE A 60 -7.43 -3.11 -27.39
N ALA A 61 -6.55 -3.22 -28.40
CA ALA A 61 -5.59 -2.18 -28.76
C ALA A 61 -6.15 -0.74 -28.75
N PRO A 62 -7.32 -0.42 -29.35
CA PRO A 62 -7.88 0.93 -29.32
C PRO A 62 -8.44 1.37 -27.95
N HIS A 63 -8.82 0.44 -27.07
CA HIS A 63 -9.42 0.71 -25.76
C HIS A 63 -8.47 0.48 -24.57
N ALA A 64 -7.28 -0.07 -24.83
CA ALA A 64 -6.29 -0.48 -23.83
C ALA A 64 -5.92 0.66 -22.87
N GLY A 65 -5.83 1.89 -23.38
CA GLY A 65 -5.52 3.08 -22.57
C GLY A 65 -6.57 3.37 -21.49
N ASN A 66 -7.85 3.13 -21.77
CA ASN A 66 -8.94 3.34 -20.80
C ASN A 66 -9.03 2.17 -19.80
N ILE A 67 -8.76 0.95 -20.25
CA ILE A 67 -8.80 -0.25 -19.40
C ILE A 67 -7.63 -0.28 -18.42
N VAL A 68 -6.47 0.31 -18.77
CA VAL A 68 -5.31 0.36 -17.86
C VAL A 68 -5.42 1.48 -16.82
N LEU A 69 -6.31 2.45 -17.02
CA LEU A 69 -6.44 3.62 -16.17
C LEU A 69 -6.74 3.26 -14.69
N PRO A 70 -7.69 2.36 -14.37
CA PRO A 70 -7.92 1.94 -13.00
C PRO A 70 -6.68 1.34 -12.33
N PHE A 71 -5.92 0.51 -13.05
CA PHE A 71 -4.66 -0.06 -12.54
C PHE A 71 -3.63 1.02 -12.21
N ARG A 72 -3.50 2.04 -13.07
CA ARG A 72 -2.61 3.18 -12.82
C ARG A 72 -3.01 3.98 -11.59
N ILE A 73 -4.30 4.19 -11.36
CA ILE A 73 -4.82 4.90 -10.19
C ILE A 73 -4.56 4.10 -8.90
N THR A 74 -4.84 2.79 -8.91
CA THR A 74 -4.65 1.94 -7.73
C THR A 74 -3.18 1.81 -7.35
N MET A 75 -2.29 1.68 -8.33
CA MET A 75 -0.84 1.57 -8.08
C MET A 75 -0.18 2.91 -7.80
N GLY A 76 -0.57 3.96 -8.53
CA GLY A 76 0.02 5.30 -8.42
C GLY A 76 -0.32 6.02 -7.12
N LEU A 77 -1.50 5.76 -6.54
CA LEU A 77 -1.92 6.33 -5.26
C LEU A 77 -1.77 5.34 -4.09
N MET A 78 -1.03 4.24 -4.27
CA MET A 78 -0.92 3.17 -3.27
C MET A 78 -0.37 3.67 -1.93
N SER A 79 0.62 4.57 -1.96
CA SER A 79 1.19 5.19 -0.75
C SER A 79 0.15 6.01 0.03
N LEU A 80 -0.75 6.70 -0.69
CA LEU A 80 -1.80 7.51 -0.10
C LEU A 80 -2.81 6.63 0.66
N TYR A 81 -3.34 5.59 0.00
CA TYR A 81 -4.27 4.64 0.61
C TYR A 81 -3.64 3.91 1.80
N ALA A 82 -2.37 3.48 1.65
CA ALA A 82 -1.65 2.81 2.72
C ALA A 82 -1.44 3.72 3.94
N SER A 83 -1.05 4.98 3.73
CA SER A 83 -0.85 5.94 4.83
C SER A 83 -2.15 6.21 5.61
N TYR A 84 -3.27 6.35 4.91
CA TYR A 84 -4.58 6.49 5.55
C TYR A 84 -4.93 5.26 6.40
N GLY A 85 -4.83 4.07 5.81
CA GLY A 85 -5.16 2.82 6.50
C GLY A 85 -4.29 2.60 7.74
N MET A 86 -2.99 2.90 7.65
CA MET A 86 -2.07 2.78 8.79
C MET A 86 -2.38 3.79 9.90
N GLY A 87 -2.64 5.06 9.55
CA GLY A 87 -3.03 6.09 10.52
C GLY A 87 -4.36 5.80 11.21
N TYR A 88 -5.34 5.30 10.45
CA TYR A 88 -6.64 4.89 10.96
C TYR A 88 -6.53 3.72 11.95
N ALA A 89 -5.83 2.65 11.56
CA ALA A 89 -5.64 1.48 12.41
C ALA A 89 -4.86 1.82 13.69
N LEU A 90 -3.85 2.69 13.58
CA LEU A 90 -3.07 3.13 14.74
C LEU A 90 -3.93 3.96 15.71
N ALA A 91 -4.67 4.97 15.22
CA ALA A 91 -5.54 5.79 16.07
C ALA A 91 -6.61 4.95 16.79
N LYS A 92 -7.20 3.97 16.09
CA LYS A 92 -8.12 3.01 16.70
C LYS A 92 -7.47 2.16 17.79
N SER A 93 -6.21 1.75 17.61
CA SER A 93 -5.45 1.03 18.65
C SER A 93 -5.20 1.86 19.92
N TYR A 94 -5.18 3.19 19.79
CA TYR A 94 -5.05 4.14 20.91
C TYR A 94 -6.40 4.60 21.48
N LYS A 95 -7.54 4.07 21.01
CA LYS A 95 -8.90 4.52 21.37
C LYS A 95 -9.16 6.00 21.02
N LEU A 96 -8.51 6.50 19.97
CA LEU A 96 -8.72 7.84 19.41
C LEU A 96 -9.63 7.76 18.18
N ASP A 97 -10.03 8.93 17.65
CA ASP A 97 -10.78 9.01 16.41
C ASP A 97 -9.93 8.52 15.22
N GLY A 98 -10.39 7.44 14.59
CA GLY A 98 -9.71 6.81 13.46
C GLY A 98 -9.67 7.71 12.23
N ILE A 99 -10.74 8.49 11.98
CA ILE A 99 -10.82 9.36 10.80
C ILE A 99 -9.75 10.45 10.90
N SER A 100 -9.67 11.13 12.04
CA SER A 100 -8.63 12.13 12.30
C SER A 100 -7.23 11.55 12.18
N GLY A 101 -6.99 10.34 12.73
CA GLY A 101 -5.70 9.66 12.63
C GLY A 101 -5.28 9.33 11.20
N GLY A 102 -6.22 8.86 10.37
CA GLY A 102 -5.97 8.57 8.96
C GLY A 102 -5.68 9.84 8.15
N VAL A 103 -6.45 10.92 8.35
CA VAL A 103 -6.26 12.20 7.65
C VAL A 103 -4.93 12.86 8.02
N LEU A 104 -4.56 12.84 9.30
CA LEU A 104 -3.27 13.38 9.76
C LEU A 104 -2.08 12.62 9.16
N SER A 105 -2.17 11.28 9.06
CA SER A 105 -1.12 10.48 8.42
C SER A 105 -0.99 10.76 6.93
N MET A 106 -2.11 10.95 6.21
CA MET A 106 -2.06 11.37 4.80
C MET A 106 -1.46 12.76 4.64
N ALA A 107 -1.86 13.72 5.48
CA ALA A 107 -1.32 15.09 5.45
C ALA A 107 0.18 15.11 5.74
N ALA A 108 0.64 14.28 6.68
CA ALA A 108 2.06 14.09 6.96
C ALA A 108 2.80 13.48 5.76
N LEU A 109 2.23 12.46 5.11
CA LEU A 109 2.81 11.88 3.90
C LEU A 109 2.98 12.94 2.80
N LEU A 110 1.92 13.70 2.50
CA LEU A 110 1.97 14.74 1.48
C LEU A 110 2.97 15.85 1.83
N SER A 111 3.07 16.24 3.10
CA SER A 111 4.05 17.24 3.56
C SER A 111 5.49 16.75 3.47
N LEU A 112 5.73 15.44 3.61
CA LEU A 112 7.08 14.87 3.51
C LEU A 112 7.52 14.63 2.06
N ASN A 113 6.57 14.59 1.11
CA ASN A 113 6.90 14.42 -0.29
C ASN A 113 7.42 15.74 -0.87
N ILE A 114 8.71 15.78 -1.18
CA ILE A 114 9.35 16.94 -1.82
C ILE A 114 8.80 17.06 -3.25
N PRO A 115 8.24 18.22 -3.64
CA PRO A 115 7.77 18.42 -5.00
C PRO A 115 8.94 18.55 -5.97
N LEU A 116 9.07 17.59 -6.89
CA LEU A 116 10.12 17.57 -7.93
C LEU A 116 9.99 18.71 -8.98
N ASN A 117 8.90 19.47 -8.95
CA ASN A 117 8.63 20.58 -9.88
C ASN A 117 8.72 21.96 -9.22
N VAL A 118 9.25 22.08 -8.00
CA VAL A 118 9.59 23.38 -7.44
C VAL A 118 11.03 23.70 -7.84
N THR A 119 11.18 24.43 -8.94
CA THR A 119 12.41 25.17 -9.22
C THR A 119 12.69 26.07 -8.02
N ASP A 120 13.80 25.81 -7.34
CA ASP A 120 14.35 26.71 -6.35
C ASP A 120 14.69 28.03 -7.06
N LYS A 121 13.96 29.11 -6.77
CA LYS A 121 14.25 30.42 -7.36
C LYS A 121 15.60 30.99 -6.90
N ALA A 122 16.34 30.31 -6.02
CA ALA A 122 17.66 30.71 -5.55
C ALA A 122 18.83 29.89 -6.15
N THR A 123 18.60 28.67 -6.63
CA THR A 123 19.67 27.80 -7.14
C THR A 123 19.16 27.04 -8.35
N ASP A 124 19.53 27.49 -9.54
CA ASP A 124 19.12 26.96 -10.85
C ASP A 124 19.78 25.59 -11.14
N THR A 125 19.59 24.65 -10.22
CA THR A 125 20.04 23.26 -10.30
C THR A 125 18.89 22.36 -9.90
N ALA A 126 18.49 21.49 -10.83
CA ALA A 126 17.53 20.43 -10.58
C ALA A 126 18.02 19.57 -9.41
N LEU A 127 17.23 19.48 -8.34
CA LEU A 127 17.38 18.42 -7.35
C LEU A 127 16.78 17.14 -7.94
N GLY A 128 17.55 16.50 -8.83
CA GLY A 128 17.21 15.26 -9.53
C GLY A 128 18.33 14.82 -10.46
#